data_AF-A0A0H2RAL5-F1
#
_entry.id   AF-A0A0H2RAL5-F1
#
_cell.length_a   1.000
_cell.length_b   1.000
_cell.length_c   1.000
_cell.angle_alpha   90.00
_cell.angle_beta   90.00
_cell.angle_gamma   90.00
#
_symmetry.space_group_name_H-M   'P 1'
#
loop_
_entity.id
_entity.type
_entity.pdbx_description
1 polymer ?
#
loop_
_entity_poly.entity_id
_entity_poly.type
_entity_poly.pdbx_seq_one_letter_code
_entity_poly.pdbx_strand_id
1 'polypeptide(L)'
;MGGGAVGTGERRPKRGDEDYIKRPENAFILFRRDCCQRKNMEEAELMAKAASTATSSGASGEGGDNAAALAAAALPKRQRQADLSKTISQQWRSLSKEERKYWDDLAKQRKKEHEEMFPWYVYQP
;
A
#
# COMPACT_ATOMS: atom_id res chain seq x y z
N MET A 1 0.27 -4.23 54.98
CA MET A 1 -0.98 -4.18 54.18
C MET A 1 -0.99 -2.84 53.46
N GLY A 2 -0.73 -2.86 52.16
CA GLY A 2 -0.63 -1.64 51.34
C GLY A 2 -0.80 -2.01 49.87
N GLY A 3 -1.90 -2.70 49.55
CA GLY A 3 -2.29 -2.97 48.16
C GLY A 3 -2.91 -1.70 47.60
N GLY A 4 -2.08 -0.86 46.98
CA GLY A 4 -2.51 0.33 46.26
C GLY A 4 -3.46 -0.06 45.14
N ALA A 5 -4.62 0.60 45.11
CA ALA A 5 -5.55 0.55 44.01
C ALA A 5 -4.86 0.96 42.70
N VAL A 6 -4.86 0.08 41.70
CA VAL A 6 -4.52 0.44 40.32
C VAL A 6 -5.78 0.25 39.48
N GLY A 7 -6.66 1.24 39.55
CA GLY A 7 -7.55 1.53 38.43
C GLY A 7 -6.81 2.48 37.50
N THR A 8 -6.22 1.99 36.41
CA THR A 8 -5.64 2.87 35.37
C THR A 8 -5.84 2.26 34.00
N GLY A 9 -6.63 2.94 33.15
CA GLY A 9 -6.89 2.52 31.78
C GLY A 9 -5.61 2.27 30.99
N GLU A 10 -5.38 1.01 30.64
CA GLU A 10 -4.21 0.56 29.89
C GLU A 10 -4.05 1.38 28.61
N ARG A 11 -2.85 1.94 28.43
CA ARG A 11 -2.50 2.62 27.18
C ARG A 11 -2.68 1.64 26.04
N ARG A 12 -3.50 2.02 25.05
CA ARG A 12 -3.59 1.29 23.77
C ARG A 12 -2.18 1.23 23.17
N PRO A 13 -1.60 0.03 22.95
CA PRO A 13 -0.32 -0.10 22.29
C PRO A 13 -0.34 0.70 20.98
N LYS A 14 0.59 1.64 20.84
CA LYS A 14 0.76 2.45 19.63
C LYS A 14 1.74 1.76 18.72
N ARG A 15 1.68 2.10 17.43
CA ARG A 15 2.68 1.65 16.47
C ARG A 15 4.08 2.03 16.97
N GLY A 16 4.87 1.02 17.37
CA GLY A 16 6.20 1.20 17.95
C GLY A 16 6.35 0.61 19.35
N ASP A 17 5.25 0.28 20.04
CA ASP A 17 5.29 -0.40 21.34
C ASP A 17 5.52 -1.92 21.14
N GLU A 18 6.19 -2.57 22.11
CA GLU A 18 6.48 -4.02 22.05
C GLU A 18 5.18 -4.87 21.98
N ASP A 19 4.12 -4.43 22.66
CA ASP A 19 2.81 -5.10 22.66
C ASP A 19 1.90 -4.68 21.48
N TYR A 20 2.42 -3.95 20.49
CA TYR A 20 1.63 -3.50 19.35
C TYR A 20 1.35 -4.61 18.34
N ILE A 21 0.15 -5.18 18.42
CA ILE A 21 -0.38 -6.03 17.37
C ILE A 21 -1.10 -5.19 16.31
N LYS A 22 -0.64 -5.29 15.06
CA LYS A 22 -1.31 -4.67 13.91
C LYS A 22 -2.62 -5.41 13.60
N ARG A 23 -3.70 -4.64 13.46
CA ARG A 23 -5.03 -5.16 13.06
C ARG A 23 -4.94 -5.98 11.77
N PRO A 24 -5.72 -7.08 11.64
CA PRO A 24 -5.81 -7.81 10.40
C PRO A 24 -6.37 -6.91 9.29
N GLU A 25 -5.92 -7.14 8.06
CA GLU A 25 -6.34 -6.34 6.91
C GLU A 25 -7.78 -6.72 6.53
N ASN A 26 -8.66 -5.72 6.39
CA ASN A 26 -10.00 -5.92 5.84
C ASN A 26 -9.96 -6.01 4.30
N ALA A 27 -11.10 -6.35 3.70
CA ALA A 27 -11.23 -6.55 2.26
C ALA A 27 -10.80 -5.33 1.43
N PHE A 28 -11.20 -4.12 1.84
CA PHE A 28 -10.79 -2.88 1.16
C PHE A 28 -9.29 -2.60 1.30
N ILE A 29 -8.69 -2.89 2.45
CA ILE A 29 -7.24 -2.69 2.66
C ILE A 29 -6.43 -3.64 1.76
N LEU A 30 -6.89 -4.89 1.62
CA LEU A 30 -6.30 -5.87 0.70
C LEU A 30 -6.41 -5.39 -0.75
N PHE A 31 -7.61 -5.00 -1.18
CA PHE A 31 -7.86 -4.47 -2.52
C PHE A 31 -7.01 -3.23 -2.81
N ARG A 32 -6.94 -2.28 -1.88
CA ARG A 32 -6.11 -1.07 -2.04
C ARG A 32 -4.64 -1.41 -2.18
N ARG A 33 -4.13 -2.35 -1.38
CA ARG A 33 -2.73 -2.81 -1.48
C ARG A 33 -2.46 -3.37 -2.87
N ASP A 34 -3.34 -4.24 -3.37
CA ASP A 34 -3.23 -4.86 -4.68
C ASP A 34 -3.24 -3.81 -5.82
N CYS A 35 -4.16 -2.84 -5.79
CA CYS A 35 -4.17 -1.73 -6.75
C CYS A 35 -2.88 -0.90 -6.71
N CYS A 36 -2.36 -0.59 -5.52
CA CYS A 36 -1.10 0.14 -5.38
C CYS A 36 0.10 -0.68 -5.89
N GLN A 37 0.14 -1.98 -5.63
CA GLN A 37 1.20 -2.86 -6.12
C GLN A 37 1.20 -2.91 -7.65
N ARG A 38 0.03 -3.11 -8.26
CA ARG A 38 -0.10 -3.12 -9.74
C ARG A 38 0.40 -1.82 -10.37
N LYS A 39 0.04 -0.67 -9.79
CA LYS A 39 0.53 0.63 -10.27
C LYS A 39 2.04 0.78 -10.14
N ASN A 40 2.61 0.41 -9.00
CA ASN A 40 4.06 0.45 -8.81
C ASN A 40 4.80 -0.49 -9.77
N MET A 41 4.22 -1.67 -10.08
CA MET A 41 4.77 -2.61 -11.06
C MET A 41 4.70 -2.05 -12.48
N GLU A 42 3.56 -1.49 -12.90
CA GLU A 42 3.41 -0.80 -14.19
C GLU A 42 4.44 0.34 -14.33
N GLU A 43 4.60 1.18 -13.31
CA GLU A 43 5.61 2.25 -13.29
C GLU A 43 7.04 1.71 -13.39
N ALA A 44 7.35 0.62 -12.68
CA ALA A 44 8.66 -0.02 -12.72
C ALA A 44 8.95 -0.66 -14.09
N GLU A 45 7.96 -1.30 -14.72
CA GLU A 45 8.08 -1.87 -16.05
C GLU A 45 8.28 -0.79 -17.11
N LEU A 46 7.50 0.30 -17.05
CA LEU A 46 7.68 1.47 -17.93
C LEU A 46 9.07 2.09 -17.75
N MET A 47 9.56 2.21 -16.51
CA MET A 47 10.91 2.70 -16.22
C MET A 47 11.99 1.76 -16.76
N ALA A 48 11.81 0.44 -16.63
CA ALA A 48 12.73 -0.55 -17.18
C ALA A 48 12.76 -0.52 -18.72
N LYS A 49 11.61 -0.33 -19.36
CA LYS A 49 11.48 -0.23 -20.82
C LYS A 49 12.03 1.08 -21.39
N ALA A 50 11.92 2.18 -20.63
CA ALA A 50 12.57 3.44 -20.95
C ALA A 50 14.11 3.32 -20.82
N ALA A 51 14.61 2.63 -19.80
CA ALA A 51 16.04 2.39 -19.64
C ALA A 51 16.62 1.47 -20.74
N SER A 52 15.87 0.45 -21.18
CA SER A 52 16.31 -0.44 -22.26
C SER A 52 16.32 0.25 -23.64
N THR A 53 15.36 1.15 -23.91
CA THR A 53 15.32 1.95 -25.16
C THR A 53 16.43 3.02 -25.23
N ALA A 54 16.82 3.60 -24.09
CA ALA A 54 17.98 4.49 -24.01
C ALA A 54 19.31 3.77 -24.29
N THR A 55 19.41 2.47 -23.98
CA THR A 55 20.65 1.69 -24.16
C THR A 55 20.88 1.28 -25.62
N SER A 56 19.85 1.26 -26.47
CA SER A 56 19.97 0.93 -27.91
C SER A 56 20.29 2.13 -28.82
N SER A 57 20.37 3.34 -28.28
CA SER A 57 20.70 4.55 -29.05
C SER A 57 22.08 5.08 -28.64
N GLY A 58 23.13 4.35 -29.04
CA GLY A 58 24.47 4.91 -29.12
C GLY A 58 24.51 6.00 -30.19
N ALA A 59 24.44 7.25 -29.78
CA ALA A 59 24.64 8.41 -30.62
C ALA A 59 25.74 9.29 -30.03
N SER A 60 26.94 9.14 -30.58
CA SER A 60 27.98 10.17 -30.55
C SER A 60 27.40 11.45 -31.17
N GLY A 61 27.38 12.56 -30.43
CA GLY A 61 26.89 13.84 -30.94
C GLY A 61 27.00 14.95 -29.90
N GLU A 62 27.96 15.83 -30.11
CA GLU A 62 28.21 17.04 -29.33
C GLU A 62 27.11 18.09 -29.55
N GLY A 63 26.71 18.79 -28.48
CA GLY A 63 25.98 20.06 -28.54
C GLY A 63 24.49 20.01 -28.20
N GLY A 64 24.12 20.67 -27.10
CA GLY A 64 22.74 21.12 -26.89
C GLY A 64 22.25 21.01 -25.44
N ASP A 65 22.60 21.99 -24.61
CA ASP A 65 22.24 22.09 -23.18
C ASP A 65 20.72 22.24 -22.91
N ASN A 66 19.87 22.11 -23.94
CA ASN A 66 18.40 22.17 -23.85
C ASN A 66 17.68 20.83 -24.13
N ALA A 67 18.34 19.83 -24.70
CA ALA A 67 17.70 18.54 -25.01
C ALA A 67 17.52 17.66 -23.75
N ALA A 68 18.48 17.72 -22.82
CA ALA A 68 18.43 16.99 -21.55
C ALA A 68 17.28 17.44 -20.64
N ALA A 69 16.94 18.73 -20.65
CA ALA A 69 15.83 19.28 -19.87
C ALA A 69 14.46 18.82 -20.41
N LEU A 70 14.32 18.69 -21.73
CA LEU A 70 13.09 18.19 -22.38
C LEU A 70 12.91 16.68 -22.17
N ALA A 71 14.00 15.90 -22.17
CA ALA A 71 14.00 14.47 -21.86
C ALA A 71 13.71 14.19 -20.37
N ALA A 72 14.23 15.01 -19.45
CA ALA A 72 13.93 14.91 -18.02
C ALA A 72 12.46 15.26 -17.69
N ALA A 73 11.83 16.15 -18.47
CA ALA A 73 10.42 16.50 -18.34
C ALA A 73 9.46 15.40 -18.84
N ALA A 74 9.94 14.43 -19.61
CA ALA A 74 9.15 13.33 -20.16
C ALA A 74 8.95 12.15 -19.19
N LEU A 75 9.59 12.17 -18.01
CA LEU A 75 9.38 11.13 -16.99
C LEU A 75 7.99 11.30 -16.35
N PRO A 76 7.16 10.23 -16.32
CA PRO A 76 5.84 10.30 -15.69
C PRO A 76 6.00 10.61 -14.20
N LYS A 77 5.41 11.73 -13.76
CA LYS A 77 5.36 12.10 -12.34
C LYS A 77 4.51 11.06 -11.60
N ARG A 78 5.09 10.41 -10.59
CA ARG A 78 4.40 9.42 -9.75
C ARG A 78 3.11 10.02 -9.19
N GLN A 79 1.99 9.32 -9.38
CA GLN A 79 0.70 9.79 -8.87
C GLN A 79 0.73 9.81 -7.34
N ARG A 80 0.25 10.90 -6.73
CA ARG A 80 0.21 11.01 -5.26
C ARG A 80 -0.71 9.95 -4.67
N GLN A 81 -0.29 9.36 -3.54
CA GLN A 81 -1.06 8.35 -2.82
C GLN A 81 -2.47 8.82 -2.45
N ALA A 82 -2.64 10.11 -2.11
CA ALA A 82 -3.95 10.69 -1.78
C ALA A 82 -4.93 10.63 -2.97
N ASP A 83 -4.44 10.87 -4.19
CA ASP A 83 -5.26 10.80 -5.40
C ASP A 83 -5.58 9.35 -5.75
N LEU A 84 -4.61 8.43 -5.58
CA LEU A 84 -4.83 7.00 -5.72
C LEU A 84 -5.91 6.49 -4.75
N SER A 85 -5.88 6.93 -3.48
CA SER A 85 -6.86 6.54 -2.48
C SER A 85 -8.29 6.94 -2.88
N LYS A 86 -8.49 8.13 -3.46
CA LYS A 86 -9.80 8.58 -3.94
C LYS A 86 -10.31 7.69 -5.07
N THR A 87 -9.47 7.39 -6.06
CA THR A 87 -9.84 6.54 -7.20
C THR A 87 -10.11 5.10 -6.77
N ILE A 88 -9.28 4.53 -5.90
CA ILE A 88 -9.46 3.16 -5.39
C ILE A 88 -10.74 3.03 -4.58
N SER A 89 -11.10 4.05 -3.78
CA SER A 89 -12.38 4.05 -3.08
C SER A 89 -13.58 4.03 -4.03
N GLN A 90 -13.50 4.71 -5.18
CA GLN A 90 -14.54 4.65 -6.21
C GLN A 90 -14.57 3.28 -6.88
N GLN A 91 -13.41 2.75 -7.29
CA GLN A 91 -13.30 1.40 -7.88
C GLN A 91 -13.87 0.33 -6.95
N TRP A 92 -13.56 0.39 -5.66
CA TRP A 92 -14.11 -0.52 -4.66
C TRP A 92 -15.64 -0.49 -4.66
N ARG A 93 -16.27 0.69 -4.71
CA ARG A 93 -17.74 0.82 -4.75
C ARG A 93 -18.34 0.25 -6.03
N SER A 94 -17.61 0.32 -7.14
CA SER A 94 -18.02 -0.19 -8.45
C SER A 94 -17.72 -1.67 -8.68
N LEU A 95 -17.01 -2.36 -7.77
CA LEU A 95 -16.76 -3.80 -7.90
C LEU A 95 -18.07 -4.59 -7.91
N SER A 96 -18.09 -5.66 -8.70
CA SER A 96 -19.16 -6.64 -8.68
C SER A 96 -19.23 -7.37 -7.33
N LYS A 97 -20.35 -8.05 -7.06
CA LYS A 97 -20.52 -8.81 -5.81
C LYS A 97 -19.54 -9.97 -5.75
N GLU A 98 -19.22 -10.55 -6.89
CA GLU A 98 -18.31 -11.68 -7.07
C GLU A 98 -16.87 -11.27 -6.74
N GLU A 99 -16.40 -10.14 -7.30
CA GLU A 99 -15.08 -9.60 -7.00
C GLU A 99 -14.98 -9.15 -5.53
N ARG A 100 -16.01 -8.45 -5.02
CA ARG A 100 -16.03 -8.06 -3.61
C ARG A 100 -16.01 -9.29 -2.68
N LYS A 101 -16.72 -10.36 -3.04
CA LYS A 101 -16.73 -11.62 -2.29
C LYS A 101 -15.34 -12.25 -2.21
N TYR A 102 -14.58 -12.25 -3.30
CA TYR A 102 -13.19 -12.72 -3.28
C TYR A 102 -12.35 -11.99 -2.22
N TRP A 103 -12.44 -10.65 -2.19
CA TRP A 103 -11.71 -9.84 -1.20
C TRP A 103 -12.22 -10.03 0.23
N ASP A 104 -13.54 -10.20 0.40
CA ASP A 104 -14.16 -10.48 1.69
C ASP A 104 -13.73 -11.84 2.25
N ASP A 105 -13.67 -12.87 1.41
CA ASP A 105 -13.24 -14.21 1.81
C ASP A 105 -11.75 -14.22 2.18
N LEU A 106 -10.91 -13.50 1.42
CA LEU A 106 -9.50 -13.31 1.77
C LEU A 106 -9.34 -12.55 3.10
N ALA A 107 -10.15 -11.52 3.35
CA ALA A 107 -10.15 -10.78 4.62
C ALA A 107 -10.58 -11.66 5.80
N LYS A 108 -11.59 -12.51 5.62
CA LYS A 108 -12.01 -13.49 6.64
C LYS A 108 -10.87 -14.45 6.97
N GLN A 109 -10.16 -14.94 5.96
CA GLN A 109 -9.01 -15.82 6.18
C GLN A 109 -7.91 -15.10 6.99
N ARG A 110 -7.53 -13.88 6.60
CA ARG A 110 -6.52 -13.09 7.34
C ARG A 110 -6.94 -12.76 8.77
N LYS A 111 -8.23 -12.52 9.00
CA LYS A 111 -8.78 -12.33 10.34
C LYS A 111 -8.69 -13.62 11.16
N LYS A 112 -9.07 -14.76 10.58
CA LYS A 112 -8.98 -16.07 11.24
C LYS A 112 -7.54 -16.41 11.63
N GLU A 113 -6.60 -16.28 10.71
CA GLU A 113 -5.16 -16.51 10.96
C GLU A 113 -4.64 -15.58 12.08
N HIS A 114 -5.12 -14.35 12.14
CA HIS A 114 -4.76 -13.39 13.19
C HIS A 114 -5.33 -13.79 14.55
N GLU A 115 -6.59 -14.23 14.61
CA GLU A 115 -7.22 -14.72 15.84
C GLU A 115 -6.53 -16.00 16.36
N GLU A 116 -6.08 -16.87 15.45
CA GLU A 116 -5.33 -18.09 15.79
C GLU A 116 -3.90 -17.78 16.28
N MET A 117 -3.20 -16.84 15.64
CA MET A 117 -1.84 -16.44 16.03
C MET A 117 -1.81 -15.56 17.29
N PHE A 118 -2.84 -14.74 17.50
CA PHE A 118 -2.94 -13.82 18.62
C PHE A 118 -4.23 -14.10 19.40
N PRO A 119 -4.32 -15.24 20.11
CA PRO A 119 -5.52 -15.61 20.86
C PRO A 119 -5.83 -14.64 22.02
N TRP A 120 -4.86 -13.83 22.42
CA TRP A 120 -4.98 -12.77 23.43
C TRP A 120 -5.31 -11.39 22.82
N TYR A 121 -5.39 -11.28 21.49
CA TYR A 121 -5.75 -10.04 20.82
C TYR A 121 -7.25 -9.75 21.00
N VAL A 122 -7.56 -8.64 21.68
CA VAL A 122 -8.93 -8.17 21.86
C VAL A 122 -9.12 -6.87 21.09
N TYR A 123 -10.17 -6.82 20.25
CA TYR A 123 -10.53 -5.59 19.54
C TYR A 123 -11.01 -4.51 20.51
N GLN A 124 -10.26 -3.40 20.57
CA GLN A 124 -10.63 -2.22 21.33
C GLN A 124 -11.11 -1.11 20.36
N PRO A 125 -12.42 -0.81 20.31
CA PRO A 125 -12.97 0.28 19.49
C PRO A 125 -12.47 1.66 19.93
#